data_AF-A0A950RHL9-F1
#
_entry.id   AF-A0A950RHL9-F1
#
_cell.length_a   1.000
_cell.length_b   1.000
_cell.length_c   1.000
_cell.angle_alpha   90.00
_cell.angle_beta   90.00
_cell.angle_gamma   90.00
#
_symmetry.space_group_name_H-M   'P 1'
#
loop_
_entity.id
_entity.type
_entity.pdbx_description
1 polymer ?
#
loop_
_entity_poly.entity_id
_entity_poly.type
_entity_poly.pdbx_seq_one_letter_code
_entity_poly.pdbx_strand_id
1 'polypeptide(L)'
;MTSENAPQEEATVRLSGRMMALKAGPSRAVSLETLFSSKSQLVVGRSPDCDLCLPHPSISRRHALLERLPEGLRLRDLGSVNGVFVGGQRILEPVLVPEHERVGVGPYLFCLAEGVFYSLDSSKSLRLEARHLEKALLLGKRQVRKILDDINLAVEPGEFVSLLGPSGSGKSTLMDCLNGRRPATGGQVLANGEDFYLHFDSFRQSLGYVPQKDIVHNQLTVYRALYYTARLRLPTDTSPTELEARIDEVLGMMELKPHRDTLVANLSGGQIKRVSLGAELLGRPCMLFIDEATSGLDAGTEARMMRLFRRLADEGKSVICITHNVDNVESCNLILMLARGKLVYFGPPREAYSFFGVDRISDIYDRLTDKDPETWRKKFQATSLYREYVEKRLEETPSDSVLS
;
A
#
# COMPACT_ATOMS: atom_id res chain seq x y z
N MET A 1 -12.77 -1.56 33.16
CA MET A 1 -14.08 -2.22 33.02
C MET A 1 -14.40 -2.26 31.53
N THR A 2 -14.48 -3.48 31.00
CA THR A 2 -14.96 -3.90 29.67
C THR A 2 -14.59 -3.03 28.47
N SER A 3 -13.44 -3.34 27.85
CA SER A 3 -13.16 -3.03 26.45
C SER A 3 -14.08 -3.87 25.56
N GLU A 4 -15.11 -3.26 24.98
CA GLU A 4 -15.85 -3.87 23.87
C GLU A 4 -14.89 -4.00 22.69
N ASN A 5 -14.51 -5.25 22.37
CA ASN A 5 -13.86 -5.58 21.11
C ASN A 5 -14.80 -5.18 19.97
N ALA A 6 -14.41 -4.17 19.18
CA ALA A 6 -15.03 -3.92 17.89
C ALA A 6 -14.96 -5.21 17.05
N PRO A 7 -16.04 -5.60 16.34
CA PRO A 7 -16.04 -6.81 15.54
C PRO A 7 -14.96 -6.69 14.46
N GLN A 8 -14.05 -7.66 14.44
CA GLN A 8 -13.03 -7.77 13.39
C GLN A 8 -13.74 -7.99 12.05
N GLU A 9 -13.64 -7.02 11.14
CA GLU A 9 -14.21 -7.08 9.79
C GLU A 9 -13.42 -8.12 8.97
N GLU A 10 -13.91 -9.36 8.96
CA GLU A 10 -13.42 -10.44 8.10
C GLU A 10 -14.39 -10.65 6.92
N ALA A 11 -13.88 -11.00 5.74
CA ALA A 11 -14.73 -11.45 4.63
C ALA A 11 -15.57 -12.64 5.10
N THR A 12 -16.86 -12.70 4.74
CA THR A 12 -17.79 -13.76 5.15
C THR A 12 -18.55 -14.34 3.96
N VAL A 13 -18.87 -15.64 4.04
CA VAL A 13 -19.68 -16.37 3.04
C VAL A 13 -21.00 -16.79 3.72
N ARG A 14 -22.14 -16.57 3.06
CA ARG A 14 -23.45 -17.03 3.54
C ARG A 14 -23.84 -18.36 2.89
N LEU A 15 -23.83 -19.45 3.67
CA LEU A 15 -24.35 -20.76 3.27
C LEU A 15 -25.63 -21.07 4.06
N SER A 16 -26.75 -21.31 3.38
CA SER A 16 -28.02 -21.79 3.99
C SER A 16 -28.51 -21.01 5.23
N GLY A 17 -28.43 -19.67 5.20
CA GLY A 17 -29.03 -18.81 6.24
C GLY A 17 -28.26 -18.69 7.57
N ARG A 18 -27.08 -19.32 7.71
CA ARG A 18 -26.17 -19.11 8.84
C ARG A 18 -24.95 -18.31 8.41
N MET A 19 -24.62 -17.25 9.16
CA MET A 19 -23.34 -16.54 9.03
C MET A 19 -22.24 -17.38 9.66
N MET A 20 -21.23 -17.75 8.88
CA MET A 20 -19.98 -18.29 9.41
C MET A 20 -18.92 -17.18 9.41
N ALA A 21 -18.32 -16.94 10.59
CA ALA A 21 -17.13 -16.11 10.73
C ALA A 21 -15.94 -16.92 10.20
N LEU A 22 -15.40 -16.51 9.06
CA LEU A 22 -14.17 -17.07 8.53
C LEU A 22 -13.03 -16.51 9.36
N LYS A 23 -12.37 -17.32 10.22
CA LYS A 23 -11.22 -16.94 11.05
C LYS A 23 -9.93 -16.79 10.23
N ALA A 24 -9.07 -15.83 10.56
CA ALA A 24 -7.86 -15.44 9.81
C ALA A 24 -6.70 -16.47 9.79
N GLY A 25 -6.11 -16.63 8.58
CA GLY A 25 -4.80 -17.22 8.20
C GLY A 25 -4.72 -18.77 8.02
N PRO A 26 -4.02 -19.36 7.01
CA PRO A 26 -3.69 -18.95 5.64
C PRO A 26 -4.73 -19.46 4.59
N SER A 27 -4.61 -19.04 3.31
CA SER A 27 -5.36 -19.50 2.11
C SER A 27 -6.77 -20.08 2.35
N ARG A 28 -7.79 -19.22 2.40
CA ARG A 28 -9.19 -19.68 2.45
C ARG A 28 -9.56 -20.26 1.09
N ALA A 29 -9.52 -21.58 1.01
CA ALA A 29 -9.97 -22.37 -0.12
C ALA A 29 -11.44 -22.77 0.11
N VAL A 30 -12.30 -22.47 -0.85
CA VAL A 30 -13.68 -22.97 -0.87
C VAL A 30 -13.94 -23.61 -2.22
N SER A 31 -14.37 -24.87 -2.26
CA SER A 31 -14.73 -25.52 -3.52
C SER A 31 -15.95 -24.83 -4.14
N LEU A 32 -15.98 -24.75 -5.47
CA LEU A 32 -17.14 -24.21 -6.19
C LEU A 32 -18.42 -24.98 -5.86
N GLU A 33 -18.34 -26.29 -5.62
CA GLU A 33 -19.49 -27.09 -5.18
C GLU A 33 -20.06 -26.61 -3.85
N THR A 34 -19.19 -26.33 -2.88
CA THR A 34 -19.62 -25.82 -1.57
C THR A 34 -20.20 -24.43 -1.72
N LEU A 35 -19.50 -23.57 -2.47
CA LEU A 35 -19.85 -22.17 -2.69
C LEU A 35 -21.21 -22.01 -3.39
N PHE A 36 -21.49 -22.86 -4.38
CA PHE A 36 -22.73 -22.87 -5.17
C PHE A 36 -23.72 -23.98 -4.76
N SER A 37 -23.57 -24.54 -3.57
CA SER A 37 -24.42 -25.66 -3.07
C SER A 37 -25.92 -25.35 -3.03
N SER A 38 -26.29 -24.07 -2.87
CA SER A 38 -27.68 -23.64 -2.71
C SER A 38 -28.17 -22.65 -3.77
N LYS A 39 -27.26 -22.11 -4.60
CA LYS A 39 -27.55 -21.09 -5.62
C LYS A 39 -26.61 -21.27 -6.79
N SER A 40 -27.09 -21.00 -8.01
CA SER A 40 -26.26 -20.94 -9.23
C SER A 40 -25.61 -19.57 -9.45
N GLN A 41 -26.02 -18.55 -8.69
CA GLN A 41 -25.52 -17.18 -8.77
C GLN A 41 -25.27 -16.63 -7.37
N LEU A 42 -24.14 -15.95 -7.20
CA LEU A 42 -23.71 -15.35 -5.94
C LEU A 42 -23.31 -13.90 -6.15
N VAL A 43 -23.85 -13.02 -5.31
CA VAL A 43 -23.51 -11.60 -5.33
C VAL A 43 -22.32 -11.35 -4.41
N VAL A 44 -21.29 -10.71 -4.96
CA VAL A 44 -20.12 -10.23 -4.23
C VAL A 44 -20.29 -8.72 -3.98
N GLY A 45 -20.04 -8.25 -2.77
CA GLY A 45 -20.09 -6.82 -2.46
C GLY A 45 -19.79 -6.52 -1.00
N ARG A 46 -19.72 -5.24 -0.63
CA ARG A 46 -19.44 -4.86 0.78
C ARG A 46 -20.63 -4.98 1.70
N SER A 47 -21.84 -5.07 1.15
CA SER A 47 -23.07 -5.02 1.94
C SER A 47 -23.28 -6.37 2.65
N PRO A 48 -23.67 -6.39 3.94
CA PRO A 48 -23.83 -7.64 4.68
C PRO A 48 -24.82 -8.62 4.08
N ASP A 49 -25.77 -8.16 3.26
CA ASP A 49 -26.77 -8.96 2.54
C ASP A 49 -26.23 -9.69 1.31
N CYS A 50 -25.00 -9.38 0.86
CA CYS A 50 -24.35 -10.14 -0.22
C CYS A 50 -24.04 -11.58 0.20
N ASP A 51 -23.99 -12.48 -0.80
CA ASP A 51 -23.62 -13.88 -0.56
C ASP A 51 -22.15 -14.00 -0.16
N LEU A 52 -21.31 -13.17 -0.80
CA LEU A 52 -19.90 -12.96 -0.46
C LEU A 52 -19.72 -11.51 -0.01
N CYS A 53 -19.64 -11.31 1.30
CA CYS A 53 -19.46 -10.00 1.90
C CYS A 53 -17.98 -9.67 2.03
N LEU A 54 -17.54 -8.63 1.33
CA LEU A 54 -16.19 -8.07 1.35
C LEU A 54 -16.24 -6.67 1.97
N PRO A 55 -16.15 -6.53 3.31
CA PRO A 55 -16.41 -5.28 4.03
C PRO A 55 -15.25 -4.28 3.84
N HIS A 56 -15.14 -3.68 2.66
CA HIS A 56 -14.12 -2.68 2.35
C HIS A 56 -14.73 -1.45 1.69
N PRO A 57 -14.31 -0.22 2.07
CA PRO A 57 -14.90 1.01 1.56
C PRO A 57 -14.76 1.15 0.06
N SER A 58 -13.73 0.60 -0.58
CA SER A 58 -13.56 0.67 -2.04
C SER A 58 -14.49 -0.28 -2.82
N ILE A 59 -15.23 -1.18 -2.15
CA ILE A 59 -16.11 -2.15 -2.80
C ILE A 59 -17.53 -1.60 -2.80
N SER A 60 -18.21 -1.61 -3.95
CA SER A 60 -19.64 -1.28 -4.04
C SER A 60 -20.50 -2.22 -3.19
N ARG A 61 -21.66 -1.76 -2.73
CA ARG A 61 -22.61 -2.56 -1.93
C ARG A 61 -22.93 -3.89 -2.60
N ARG A 62 -23.14 -3.86 -3.92
CA ARG A 62 -23.16 -5.02 -4.83
C ARG A 62 -22.15 -4.73 -5.94
N HIS A 63 -21.05 -5.48 -5.96
CA HIS A 63 -19.89 -5.18 -6.78
C HIS A 63 -19.80 -6.08 -8.01
N ALA A 64 -19.95 -7.39 -7.79
CA ALA A 64 -19.83 -8.38 -8.85
C ALA A 64 -20.86 -9.50 -8.69
N LEU A 65 -21.08 -10.23 -9.77
CA LEU A 65 -21.89 -11.43 -9.81
C LEU A 65 -21.00 -12.60 -10.27
N LEU A 66 -20.98 -13.65 -9.47
CA LEU A 66 -20.39 -14.93 -9.83
C LEU A 66 -21.51 -15.89 -10.21
N GLU A 67 -21.38 -16.55 -11.36
CA GLU A 67 -22.39 -17.48 -11.88
C GLU A 67 -21.72 -18.81 -12.22
N ARG A 68 -22.27 -19.91 -11.70
CA ARG A 68 -21.80 -21.25 -12.05
C ARG A 68 -22.53 -21.72 -13.31
N LEU A 69 -21.76 -21.87 -14.40
CA LEU A 69 -22.21 -22.42 -15.67
C LEU A 69 -21.64 -23.84 -15.86
N PRO A 70 -22.22 -24.65 -16.77
CA PRO A 70 -21.65 -25.95 -17.14
C PRO A 70 -20.21 -25.84 -17.64
N GLU A 71 -19.90 -24.81 -18.41
CA GLU A 71 -18.56 -24.55 -18.96
C GLU A 71 -17.55 -23.93 -17.98
N GLY A 72 -17.98 -23.48 -16.78
CA GLY A 72 -17.06 -22.87 -15.82
C GLY A 72 -17.71 -21.82 -14.91
N LEU A 73 -16.86 -21.00 -14.28
CA LEU A 73 -17.30 -19.88 -13.45
C LEU A 73 -17.33 -18.60 -14.30
N ARG A 74 -18.51 -17.98 -14.45
CA ARG A 74 -18.65 -16.69 -15.11
C ARG A 74 -18.64 -15.57 -14.06
N LEU A 75 -17.88 -14.52 -14.33
CA LEU A 75 -17.77 -13.33 -13.51
C LEU A 75 -18.28 -12.12 -14.29
N ARG A 76 -19.08 -11.29 -13.62
CA ARG A 76 -19.66 -10.07 -14.19
C ARG A 76 -19.53 -8.90 -13.21
N ASP A 77 -19.10 -7.75 -13.70
CA ASP A 77 -19.16 -6.48 -12.97
C ASP A 77 -20.62 -5.96 -12.91
N LEU A 78 -21.09 -5.56 -11.73
CA LEU A 78 -22.44 -5.03 -11.52
C LEU A 78 -22.48 -3.49 -11.60
N GLY A 79 -21.59 -2.90 -12.39
CA GLY A 79 -21.43 -1.45 -12.49
C GLY A 79 -20.69 -0.87 -11.28
N SER A 80 -19.75 -1.62 -10.73
CA SER A 80 -18.93 -1.18 -9.61
C SER A 80 -18.09 0.05 -9.97
N VAL A 81 -17.87 0.92 -8.98
CA VAL A 81 -17.09 2.15 -9.18
C VAL A 81 -15.62 1.82 -9.47
N ASN A 82 -15.11 0.81 -8.77
CA ASN A 82 -13.69 0.46 -8.78
C ASN A 82 -13.32 -0.70 -9.70
N GLY A 83 -14.32 -1.34 -10.32
CA GLY A 83 -14.12 -2.37 -11.33
C GLY A 83 -13.79 -3.74 -10.76
N VAL A 84 -14.05 -4.74 -11.60
CA VAL A 84 -13.64 -6.13 -11.39
C VAL A 84 -12.52 -6.45 -12.37
N PHE A 85 -11.53 -7.22 -11.93
CA PHE A 85 -10.33 -7.52 -12.71
C PHE A 85 -10.14 -9.03 -12.86
N VAL A 86 -9.68 -9.47 -14.03
CA VAL A 86 -9.24 -10.85 -14.30
C VAL A 86 -7.90 -10.78 -15.03
N GLY A 87 -6.87 -11.45 -14.54
CA GLY A 87 -5.52 -11.37 -15.10
C GLY A 87 -4.94 -9.95 -15.14
N GLY A 88 -5.34 -9.12 -14.17
CA GLY A 88 -4.93 -7.70 -14.10
C GLY A 88 -5.71 -6.75 -15.01
N GLN A 89 -6.54 -7.27 -15.91
CA GLN A 89 -7.34 -6.45 -16.81
C GLN A 89 -8.75 -6.24 -16.27
N ARG A 90 -9.25 -5.01 -16.36
CA ARG A 90 -10.63 -4.69 -15.98
C ARG A 90 -11.60 -5.36 -16.96
N ILE A 91 -12.56 -6.09 -16.43
CA ILE A 91 -13.63 -6.68 -17.25
C ILE A 91 -14.70 -5.63 -17.54
N LEU A 92 -15.16 -5.57 -18.79
CA LEU A 92 -16.27 -4.71 -19.23
C LEU A 92 -17.53 -5.51 -19.56
N GLU A 93 -17.34 -6.77 -19.95
CA GLU A 93 -18.39 -7.74 -20.23
C GLU A 93 -18.22 -8.96 -19.32
N PRO A 94 -19.25 -9.81 -19.16
CA PRO A 94 -19.12 -11.06 -18.43
C PRO A 94 -18.05 -11.95 -19.05
N VAL A 95 -17.14 -12.48 -18.23
CA VAL A 95 -16.06 -13.38 -18.67
C VAL A 95 -16.10 -14.70 -17.93
N LEU A 96 -15.72 -15.79 -18.60
CA LEU A 96 -15.38 -17.02 -17.91
C LEU A 96 -14.02 -16.83 -17.23
N VAL A 97 -13.95 -17.11 -15.93
CA VAL A 97 -12.70 -17.03 -15.15
C VAL A 97 -11.82 -18.21 -15.56
N PRO A 98 -10.64 -17.97 -16.16
CA PRO A 98 -9.73 -19.05 -16.49
C PRO A 98 -9.16 -19.70 -15.23
N GLU A 99 -8.76 -20.98 -15.34
CA GLU A 99 -8.02 -21.66 -14.28
C GLU A 99 -6.66 -20.96 -14.06
N HIS A 100 -6.25 -20.90 -12.79
CA HIS A 100 -5.07 -20.24 -12.26
C HIS A 100 -4.99 -18.72 -12.46
N GLU A 101 -6.00 -18.09 -13.07
CA GLU A 101 -6.05 -16.64 -13.21
C GLU A 101 -6.45 -15.92 -11.93
N ARG A 102 -5.93 -14.69 -11.79
CA ARG A 102 -6.23 -13.84 -10.62
C ARG A 102 -7.47 -13.00 -10.86
N VAL A 103 -8.39 -13.03 -9.90
CA VAL A 103 -9.60 -12.20 -9.88
C VAL A 103 -9.45 -11.12 -8.83
N GLY A 104 -9.54 -9.85 -9.23
CA GLY A 104 -9.48 -8.69 -8.33
C GLY A 104 -10.85 -8.07 -8.09
N VAL A 105 -11.22 -7.89 -6.82
CA VAL A 105 -12.41 -7.14 -6.39
C VAL A 105 -12.02 -6.21 -5.24
N GLY A 106 -11.86 -4.93 -5.55
CA GLY A 106 -11.27 -3.99 -4.60
C GLY A 106 -9.84 -4.41 -4.21
N PRO A 107 -9.48 -4.40 -2.92
CA PRO A 107 -8.16 -4.86 -2.47
C PRO A 107 -8.10 -6.37 -2.24
N TYR A 108 -9.14 -7.15 -2.61
CA TYR A 108 -9.13 -8.61 -2.47
C TYR A 108 -8.73 -9.24 -3.80
N LEU A 109 -7.74 -10.12 -3.74
CA LEU A 109 -7.34 -10.98 -4.83
C LEU A 109 -7.83 -12.40 -4.55
N PHE A 110 -8.31 -13.05 -5.60
CA PHE A 110 -8.75 -14.44 -5.58
C PHE A 110 -8.12 -15.21 -6.73
N CYS A 111 -8.08 -16.53 -6.61
CA CYS A 111 -7.65 -17.41 -7.68
C CYS A 111 -8.55 -18.64 -7.75
N LEU A 112 -8.92 -19.03 -8.96
CA LEU A 112 -9.59 -20.30 -9.20
C LEU A 112 -8.53 -21.33 -9.62
N ALA A 113 -8.38 -22.42 -8.89
CA ALA A 113 -7.55 -23.54 -9.31
C ALA A 113 -8.27 -24.86 -8.98
N GLU A 114 -8.40 -25.74 -9.96
CA GLU A 114 -8.98 -27.09 -9.82
C GLU A 114 -10.40 -27.08 -9.21
N GLY A 115 -11.22 -26.08 -9.59
CA GLY A 115 -12.56 -25.91 -9.03
C GLY A 115 -12.58 -25.43 -7.56
N VAL A 116 -11.47 -24.95 -7.04
CA VAL A 116 -11.33 -24.35 -5.71
C VAL A 116 -11.03 -22.86 -5.85
N PHE A 117 -11.78 -22.04 -5.11
CA PHE A 117 -11.61 -20.60 -5.06
C PHE A 117 -10.77 -20.23 -3.82
N TYR A 118 -9.57 -19.70 -4.06
CA TYR A 118 -8.61 -19.30 -3.04
C TYR A 118 -8.71 -17.79 -2.81
N SER A 119 -8.82 -17.37 -1.55
CA SER A 119 -8.65 -15.95 -1.17
C SER A 119 -7.20 -15.66 -0.83
N LEU A 120 -6.63 -14.66 -1.50
CA LEU A 120 -5.30 -14.09 -1.27
C LEU A 120 -5.44 -12.72 -0.59
N ASP A 121 -6.20 -12.66 0.51
CA ASP A 121 -6.66 -11.41 1.15
C ASP A 121 -5.53 -10.37 1.32
N SER A 122 -5.47 -9.41 0.40
CA SER A 122 -4.55 -8.28 0.40
C SER A 122 -5.19 -6.99 0.95
N SER A 123 -6.39 -7.08 1.54
CA SER A 123 -7.11 -5.92 2.06
C SER A 123 -6.47 -5.30 3.30
N LYS A 124 -5.64 -6.06 4.02
CA LYS A 124 -5.03 -5.64 5.29
C LYS A 124 -3.52 -5.49 5.22
N SER A 125 -2.87 -6.14 4.28
CA SER A 125 -1.41 -6.18 4.18
C SER A 125 -0.95 -6.23 2.74
N LEU A 126 0.01 -5.35 2.41
CA LEU A 126 0.70 -5.35 1.13
C LEU A 126 2.20 -5.46 1.40
N ARG A 127 2.76 -6.59 1.00
CA ARG A 127 4.20 -6.80 0.89
C ARG A 127 4.64 -6.31 -0.47
N LEU A 128 5.68 -5.46 -0.51
CA LEU A 128 6.19 -4.90 -1.75
C LEU A 128 7.67 -5.22 -1.92
N GLU A 129 8.02 -5.80 -3.05
CA GLU A 129 9.38 -6.19 -3.40
C GLU A 129 9.85 -5.43 -4.64
N ALA A 130 11.12 -5.08 -4.68
CA ALA A 130 11.80 -4.70 -5.90
C ALA A 130 12.95 -5.68 -6.14
N ARG A 131 12.99 -6.25 -7.34
CA ARG A 131 14.01 -7.23 -7.78
C ARG A 131 14.73 -6.68 -8.99
N HIS A 132 16.04 -6.49 -8.87
CA HIS A 132 16.90 -5.92 -9.90
C HIS A 132 16.36 -4.64 -10.53
N LEU A 133 15.74 -3.78 -9.71
CA LEU A 133 14.97 -2.65 -10.21
C LEU A 133 15.89 -1.58 -10.79
N GLU A 134 15.62 -1.21 -12.04
CA GLU A 134 16.39 -0.21 -12.78
C GLU A 134 15.49 0.88 -13.35
N LYS A 135 15.99 2.11 -13.36
CA LYS A 135 15.33 3.23 -14.04
C LYS A 135 16.35 4.00 -14.85
N ALA A 136 16.11 4.09 -16.16
CA ALA A 136 16.90 4.91 -17.06
C ALA A 136 16.04 6.00 -17.71
N LEU A 137 16.66 7.16 -17.98
CA LEU A 137 16.05 8.26 -18.71
C LEU A 137 16.80 8.51 -20.01
N LEU A 138 16.06 8.69 -21.10
CA LEU A 138 16.60 9.13 -22.38
C LEU A 138 16.81 10.64 -22.35
N LEU A 139 18.07 11.07 -22.41
CA LEU A 139 18.49 12.45 -22.58
C LEU A 139 18.80 12.66 -24.07
N GLY A 140 17.84 13.20 -24.82
CA GLY A 140 17.97 13.42 -26.27
C GLY A 140 18.04 12.12 -27.08
N LYS A 141 18.61 12.19 -28.30
CA LYS A 141 18.53 11.09 -29.29
C LYS A 141 19.43 9.88 -28.99
N ARG A 142 20.42 9.97 -28.09
CA ARG A 142 21.43 8.89 -27.88
C ARG A 142 21.99 8.74 -26.46
N GLN A 143 21.69 9.63 -25.50
CA GLN A 143 22.26 9.52 -24.17
C GLN A 143 21.25 8.88 -23.22
N VAL A 144 21.60 7.73 -22.64
CA VAL A 144 20.81 7.07 -21.60
C VAL A 144 21.47 7.38 -20.26
N ARG A 145 20.73 7.98 -19.34
CA ARG A 145 21.18 8.19 -17.96
C ARG A 145 20.48 7.21 -17.04
N LYS A 146 21.25 6.31 -16.42
CA LYS A 146 20.76 5.43 -15.35
C LYS A 146 20.52 6.26 -14.08
N ILE A 147 19.30 6.22 -13.57
CA ILE A 147 18.84 6.90 -12.35
C ILE A 147 18.79 5.93 -11.18
N LEU A 148 18.37 4.68 -11.43
CA LEU A 148 18.40 3.58 -10.46
C LEU A 148 19.13 2.38 -11.07
N ASP A 149 19.95 1.73 -10.25
CA ASP A 149 20.89 0.69 -10.65
C ASP A 149 20.80 -0.52 -9.70
N ASP A 150 20.10 -1.56 -10.15
CA ASP A 150 20.00 -2.86 -9.51
C ASP A 150 19.55 -2.77 -8.04
N ILE A 151 18.40 -2.12 -7.82
CA ILE A 151 17.83 -1.97 -6.48
C ILE A 151 17.06 -3.23 -6.11
N ASN A 152 17.43 -3.81 -4.96
CA ASN A 152 16.85 -5.02 -4.40
C ASN A 152 16.39 -4.73 -2.96
N LEU A 153 15.10 -4.87 -2.67
CA LEU A 153 14.53 -4.65 -1.34
C LEU A 153 13.16 -5.32 -1.21
N ALA A 154 12.76 -5.60 0.03
CA ALA A 154 11.41 -6.01 0.39
C ALA A 154 10.92 -5.24 1.61
N VAL A 155 9.73 -4.65 1.50
CA VAL A 155 9.04 -3.96 2.59
C VAL A 155 7.91 -4.86 3.07
N GLU A 156 7.98 -5.24 4.34
CA GLU A 156 6.98 -6.11 4.96
C GLU A 156 5.74 -5.31 5.42
N PRO A 157 4.58 -5.97 5.55
CA PRO A 157 3.39 -5.36 6.12
C PRO A 157 3.63 -4.74 7.50
N GLY A 158 3.16 -3.50 7.70
CA GLY A 158 3.30 -2.78 8.96
C GLY A 158 4.69 -2.19 9.23
N GLU A 159 5.61 -2.23 8.26
CA GLU A 159 6.91 -1.57 8.39
C GLU A 159 6.83 -0.07 8.06
N PHE A 160 7.46 0.74 8.91
CA PHE A 160 7.80 2.12 8.61
C PHE A 160 9.25 2.21 8.11
N VAL A 161 9.41 2.54 6.84
CA VAL A 161 10.68 2.66 6.13
C VAL A 161 10.95 4.12 5.76
N SER A 162 12.12 4.63 6.13
CA SER A 162 12.58 5.96 5.69
C SER A 162 13.58 5.85 4.55
N LEU A 163 13.34 6.61 3.49
CA LEU A 163 14.16 6.68 2.29
C LEU A 163 15.08 7.90 2.36
N LEU A 164 16.37 7.64 2.51
CA LEU A 164 17.41 8.63 2.78
C LEU A 164 18.44 8.65 1.64
N GLY A 165 19.17 9.76 1.56
CA GLY A 165 20.26 9.93 0.59
C GLY A 165 20.40 11.38 0.12
N PRO A 166 21.56 11.77 -0.45
CA PRO A 166 21.77 13.12 -0.97
C PRO A 166 20.74 13.53 -2.03
N SER A 167 20.64 14.83 -2.33
CA SER A 167 19.83 15.30 -3.46
C SER A 167 20.31 14.67 -4.78
N GLY A 168 19.36 14.29 -5.65
CA GLY A 168 19.67 13.63 -6.93
C GLY A 168 20.12 12.16 -6.83
N SER A 169 20.06 11.54 -5.65
CA SER A 169 20.39 10.11 -5.45
C SER A 169 19.37 9.12 -6.03
N GLY A 170 18.21 9.59 -6.50
CA GLY A 170 17.14 8.75 -7.06
C GLY A 170 15.97 8.47 -6.12
N LYS A 171 15.91 9.11 -4.94
CA LYS A 171 14.85 8.92 -3.92
C LYS A 171 13.42 8.94 -4.47
N SER A 172 12.98 10.07 -5.01
CA SER A 172 11.63 10.23 -5.56
C SER A 172 11.41 9.32 -6.78
N THR A 173 12.46 9.02 -7.55
CA THR A 173 12.37 8.07 -8.67
C THR A 173 12.13 6.63 -8.19
N LEU A 174 12.79 6.19 -7.12
CA LEU A 174 12.54 4.88 -6.52
C LEU A 174 11.12 4.82 -5.96
N MET A 175 10.69 5.85 -5.24
CA MET A 175 9.31 5.95 -4.75
C MET A 175 8.28 5.88 -5.89
N ASP A 176 8.48 6.61 -6.99
CA ASP A 176 7.62 6.57 -8.17
C ASP A 176 7.59 5.19 -8.85
N CYS A 177 8.70 4.44 -8.81
CA CYS A 177 8.75 3.07 -9.35
C CYS A 177 7.99 2.11 -8.44
N LEU A 178 8.18 2.21 -7.12
CA LEU A 178 7.54 1.34 -6.11
C LEU A 178 6.03 1.57 -6.01
N ASN A 179 5.55 2.81 -6.23
CA ASN A 179 4.11 3.12 -6.19
C ASN A 179 3.42 3.05 -7.55
N GLY A 180 4.13 2.70 -8.63
CA GLY A 180 3.57 2.49 -9.96
C GLY A 180 3.28 3.75 -10.76
N ARG A 181 3.53 4.95 -10.22
CA ARG A 181 3.33 6.22 -10.95
C ARG A 181 4.26 6.35 -12.14
N ARG A 182 5.49 5.85 -12.04
CA ARG A 182 6.44 5.75 -13.15
C ARG A 182 7.13 4.39 -13.12
N PRO A 183 6.65 3.42 -13.91
CA PRO A 183 7.22 2.08 -13.93
C PRO A 183 8.73 2.10 -14.19
N ALA A 184 9.44 1.14 -13.59
CA ALA A 184 10.85 0.89 -13.85
C ALA A 184 11.10 0.56 -15.34
N THR A 185 12.33 0.76 -15.80
CA THR A 185 12.75 0.37 -17.16
C THR A 185 13.36 -1.03 -17.22
N GLY A 186 13.69 -1.61 -16.06
CA GLY A 186 14.22 -2.96 -15.93
C GLY A 186 13.97 -3.48 -14.51
N GLY A 187 14.10 -4.80 -14.35
CA GLY A 187 13.71 -5.49 -13.11
C GLY A 187 12.21 -5.59 -12.94
N GLN A 188 11.78 -5.92 -11.72
CA GLN A 188 10.39 -6.14 -11.37
C GLN A 188 10.04 -5.47 -10.04
N VAL A 189 8.79 -5.05 -9.91
CA VAL A 189 8.16 -4.77 -8.63
C VAL A 189 7.10 -5.82 -8.42
N LEU A 190 7.15 -6.51 -7.27
CA LEU A 190 6.15 -7.51 -6.90
C LEU A 190 5.33 -7.01 -5.73
N ALA A 191 4.03 -7.26 -5.77
CA ALA A 191 3.10 -6.99 -4.69
C ALA A 191 2.46 -8.32 -4.26
N ASN A 192 2.76 -8.77 -3.04
CA ASN A 192 2.37 -10.11 -2.55
C ASN A 192 2.75 -11.24 -3.54
N GLY A 193 3.90 -11.12 -4.21
CA GLY A 193 4.40 -12.10 -5.18
C GLY A 193 3.86 -11.93 -6.62
N GLU A 194 2.86 -11.06 -6.83
CA GLU A 194 2.31 -10.77 -8.16
C GLU A 194 3.04 -9.61 -8.85
N ASP A 195 3.08 -9.60 -10.18
CA ASP A 195 3.61 -8.46 -10.93
C ASP A 195 2.79 -7.20 -10.65
N PHE A 196 3.40 -6.25 -9.96
CA PHE A 196 2.71 -5.06 -9.48
C PHE A 196 2.30 -4.12 -10.63
N TYR A 197 3.06 -4.07 -11.72
CA TYR A 197 2.75 -3.20 -12.85
C TYR A 197 1.63 -3.78 -13.72
N LEU A 198 1.63 -5.11 -13.91
CA LEU A 198 0.57 -5.81 -14.64
C LEU A 198 -0.78 -5.70 -13.92
N HIS A 199 -0.78 -5.82 -12.58
CA HIS A 199 -1.99 -5.80 -11.76
C HIS A 199 -2.22 -4.45 -11.05
N PHE A 200 -1.61 -3.36 -11.55
CA PHE A 200 -1.58 -2.06 -10.89
C PHE A 200 -2.98 -1.54 -10.52
N ASP A 201 -3.98 -1.69 -11.39
CA ASP A 201 -5.33 -1.19 -11.13
C ASP A 201 -6.05 -1.89 -9.96
N SER A 202 -5.66 -3.13 -9.65
CA SER A 202 -6.15 -3.85 -8.47
C SER A 202 -5.44 -3.33 -7.22
N PHE A 203 -4.11 -3.17 -7.28
CA PHE A 203 -3.31 -2.73 -6.13
C PHE A 203 -3.45 -1.25 -5.81
N ARG A 204 -3.73 -0.37 -6.77
CA ARG A 204 -3.77 1.09 -6.55
C ARG A 204 -4.76 1.51 -5.47
N GLN A 205 -5.79 0.70 -5.19
CA GLN A 205 -6.78 0.97 -4.14
C GLN A 205 -6.21 0.74 -2.74
N SER A 206 -5.18 -0.09 -2.63
CA SER A 206 -4.43 -0.38 -1.40
C SER A 206 -3.30 0.62 -1.15
N LEU A 207 -3.06 1.56 -2.07
CA LEU A 207 -1.99 2.55 -2.00
C LEU A 207 -2.54 3.95 -1.66
N GLY A 208 -1.83 4.66 -0.79
CA GLY A 208 -1.99 6.11 -0.60
C GLY A 208 -0.69 6.82 -0.93
N TYR A 209 -0.79 8.01 -1.52
CA TYR A 209 0.38 8.82 -1.89
C TYR A 209 0.21 10.26 -1.43
N VAL A 210 1.07 10.70 -0.51
CA VAL A 210 1.11 12.08 -0.01
C VAL A 210 2.27 12.82 -0.67
N PRO A 211 2.01 13.73 -1.62
CA PRO A 211 3.07 14.53 -2.24
C PRO A 211 3.61 15.62 -1.31
N GLN A 212 4.77 16.15 -1.67
CA GLN A 212 5.42 17.27 -0.99
C GLN A 212 4.53 18.52 -0.95
N LYS A 213 3.87 18.86 -2.07
CA LYS A 213 2.95 20.00 -2.17
C LYS A 213 1.54 19.58 -1.78
N ASP A 214 0.93 20.31 -0.85
CA ASP A 214 -0.44 20.05 -0.41
C ASP A 214 -1.44 20.23 -1.56
N ILE A 215 -2.36 19.27 -1.67
CA ILE A 215 -3.42 19.26 -2.70
C ILE A 215 -4.75 19.77 -2.12
N VAL A 216 -4.83 19.96 -0.80
CA VAL A 216 -6.07 20.35 -0.11
C VAL A 216 -6.44 21.80 -0.43
N HIS A 217 -7.72 22.05 -0.70
CA HIS A 217 -8.21 23.37 -1.08
C HIS A 217 -8.41 24.28 0.14
N ASN A 218 -7.69 25.40 0.19
CA ASN A 218 -7.63 26.29 1.35
C ASN A 218 -8.96 26.99 1.69
N GLN A 219 -9.86 27.15 0.72
CA GLN A 219 -11.16 27.80 0.93
C GLN A 219 -12.24 26.86 1.50
N LEU A 220 -11.93 25.58 1.69
CA LEU A 220 -12.84 24.62 2.30
C LEU A 220 -12.58 24.49 3.79
N THR A 221 -13.61 24.10 4.55
CA THR A 221 -13.40 23.58 5.90
C THR A 221 -12.73 22.20 5.82
N VAL A 222 -12.07 21.77 6.91
CA VAL A 222 -11.48 20.42 6.98
C VAL A 222 -12.51 19.35 6.64
N TYR A 223 -13.70 19.45 7.23
CA TYR A 223 -14.82 18.55 6.94
C TYR A 223 -15.17 18.55 5.45
N ARG A 224 -15.35 19.72 4.82
CA ARG A 224 -15.71 19.80 3.40
C ARG A 224 -14.62 19.24 2.49
N ALA A 225 -13.34 19.49 2.81
CA ALA A 225 -12.22 18.94 2.06
C ALA A 225 -12.22 17.40 2.09
N LEU A 226 -12.39 16.81 3.27
CA LEU A 226 -12.49 15.36 3.43
C LEU A 226 -13.77 14.80 2.80
N TYR A 227 -14.90 15.50 2.94
CA TYR A 227 -16.19 15.11 2.35
C TYR A 227 -16.12 15.01 0.83
N TYR A 228 -15.60 16.04 0.15
CA TYR A 228 -15.48 15.99 -1.31
C TYR A 228 -14.47 14.95 -1.77
N THR A 229 -13.36 14.78 -1.04
CA THR A 229 -12.40 13.70 -1.33
C THR A 229 -13.04 12.33 -1.17
N ALA A 230 -13.82 12.11 -0.10
CA ALA A 230 -14.53 10.88 0.15
C ALA A 230 -15.55 10.59 -0.97
N ARG A 231 -16.28 11.60 -1.43
CA ARG A 231 -17.21 11.50 -2.56
C ARG A 231 -16.55 11.12 -3.89
N LEU A 232 -15.26 11.41 -4.05
CA LEU A 232 -14.49 11.05 -5.24
C LEU A 232 -13.83 9.66 -5.13
N ARG A 233 -13.43 9.25 -3.93
CA ARG A 233 -12.71 7.99 -3.70
C ARG A 233 -13.61 6.82 -3.34
N LEU A 234 -14.69 7.09 -2.62
CA LEU A 234 -15.61 6.07 -2.15
C LEU A 234 -16.68 5.78 -3.21
N PRO A 235 -17.19 4.54 -3.29
CA PRO A 235 -18.29 4.16 -4.17
C PRO A 235 -19.48 5.11 -4.06
N THR A 236 -20.17 5.35 -5.17
CA THR A 236 -21.31 6.27 -5.27
C THR A 236 -22.52 5.82 -4.45
N ASP A 237 -22.59 4.55 -4.11
CA ASP A 237 -23.60 3.92 -3.25
C ASP A 237 -23.22 3.92 -1.76
N THR A 238 -22.21 4.72 -1.37
CA THR A 238 -21.87 4.97 0.04
C THR A 238 -22.93 5.86 0.67
N SER A 239 -23.55 5.36 1.74
CA SER A 239 -24.63 6.10 2.40
C SER A 239 -24.05 7.35 3.11
N PRO A 240 -24.87 8.41 3.32
CA PRO A 240 -24.43 9.58 4.08
C PRO A 240 -23.89 9.21 5.47
N THR A 241 -24.50 8.23 6.14
CA THR A 241 -24.06 7.74 7.46
C THR A 241 -22.71 7.02 7.39
N GLU A 242 -22.50 6.13 6.41
CA GLU A 242 -21.21 5.45 6.18
C GLU A 242 -20.10 6.48 5.88
N LEU A 243 -20.42 7.47 5.05
CA LEU A 243 -19.50 8.53 4.67
C LEU A 243 -19.12 9.40 5.87
N GLU A 244 -20.10 9.81 6.68
CA GLU A 244 -19.88 10.59 7.90
C GLU A 244 -19.03 9.83 8.92
N ALA A 245 -19.33 8.55 9.15
CA ALA A 245 -18.54 7.69 10.03
C ALA A 245 -17.09 7.57 9.56
N ARG A 246 -16.87 7.42 8.24
CA ARG A 246 -15.51 7.34 7.67
C ARG A 246 -14.74 8.65 7.86
N ILE A 247 -15.39 9.80 7.71
CA ILE A 247 -14.77 11.10 7.92
C ILE A 247 -14.42 11.31 9.39
N ASP A 248 -15.32 10.97 10.32
CA ASP A 248 -15.06 11.09 11.76
C ASP A 248 -13.91 10.19 12.22
N GLU A 249 -13.82 8.98 11.69
CA GLU A 249 -12.71 8.05 11.92
C GLU A 249 -11.37 8.68 11.47
N VAL A 250 -11.31 9.22 10.25
CA VAL A 250 -10.11 9.89 9.73
C VAL A 250 -9.75 11.14 10.53
N LEU A 251 -10.73 11.96 10.92
CA LEU A 251 -10.50 13.13 11.78
C LEU A 251 -9.93 12.72 13.14
N GLY A 252 -10.37 11.58 13.69
CA GLY A 252 -9.82 10.98 14.90
C GLY A 252 -8.36 10.57 14.73
N MET A 253 -8.06 9.78 13.69
CA MET A 253 -6.70 9.32 13.38
C MET A 253 -5.72 10.49 13.21
N MET A 254 -6.17 11.57 12.56
CA MET A 254 -5.35 12.76 12.28
C MET A 254 -5.29 13.75 13.44
N GLU A 255 -5.98 13.50 14.56
CA GLU A 255 -6.10 14.42 15.69
C GLU A 255 -6.66 15.80 15.26
N LEU A 256 -7.60 15.80 14.32
CA LEU A 256 -8.18 17.00 13.70
C LEU A 256 -9.64 17.25 14.07
N LYS A 257 -10.24 16.42 14.94
CA LYS A 257 -11.64 16.59 15.40
C LYS A 257 -11.97 18.02 15.87
N PRO A 258 -11.13 18.72 16.67
CA PRO A 258 -11.42 20.10 17.07
C PRO A 258 -11.41 21.10 15.91
N HIS A 259 -10.77 20.76 14.80
CA HIS A 259 -10.62 21.62 13.62
C HIS A 259 -11.56 21.25 12.48
N ARG A 260 -12.54 20.35 12.73
CA ARG A 260 -13.50 19.84 11.73
C ARG A 260 -14.12 20.96 10.89
N ASP A 261 -14.59 22.03 11.52
CA ASP A 261 -15.28 23.14 10.84
C ASP A 261 -14.36 24.36 10.61
N THR A 262 -13.06 24.22 10.88
CA THR A 262 -12.07 25.27 10.60
C THR A 262 -11.74 25.30 9.10
N LEU A 263 -11.60 26.49 8.53
CA LEU A 263 -11.08 26.66 7.16
C LEU A 263 -9.63 26.17 7.08
N VAL A 264 -9.31 25.43 6.02
CA VAL A 264 -7.95 24.90 5.79
C VAL A 264 -6.91 26.04 5.73
N ALA A 265 -7.29 27.20 5.19
CA ALA A 265 -6.45 28.41 5.19
C ALA A 265 -6.02 28.90 6.59
N ASN A 266 -6.77 28.55 7.64
CA ASN A 266 -6.52 29.00 9.01
C ASN A 266 -5.76 27.96 9.86
N LEU A 267 -5.34 26.85 9.25
CA LEU A 267 -4.59 25.79 9.92
C LEU A 267 -3.09 26.08 9.91
N SER A 268 -2.37 25.53 10.88
CA SER A 268 -0.91 25.47 10.83
C SER A 268 -0.43 24.56 9.70
N GLY A 269 0.81 24.75 9.22
CA GLY A 269 1.38 23.89 8.17
C GLY A 269 1.29 22.40 8.51
N GLY A 270 1.59 22.01 9.76
CA GLY A 270 1.46 20.63 10.21
C GLY A 270 0.02 20.10 10.21
N GLN A 271 -0.95 20.94 10.54
CA GLN A 271 -2.36 20.58 10.46
C GLN A 271 -2.80 20.39 9.00
N ILE A 272 -2.36 21.26 8.08
CA ILE A 272 -2.62 21.08 6.64
C ILE A 272 -2.05 19.74 6.15
N LYS A 273 -0.81 19.40 6.55
CA LYS A 273 -0.22 18.08 6.24
C LYS A 273 -1.04 16.91 6.76
N ARG A 274 -1.60 17.03 7.97
CA ARG A 274 -2.51 16.03 8.53
C ARG A 274 -3.82 15.94 7.76
N VAL A 275 -4.36 17.05 7.24
CA VAL A 275 -5.54 17.01 6.35
C VAL A 275 -5.19 16.30 5.04
N SER A 276 -4.03 16.61 4.43
CA SER A 276 -3.54 15.94 3.22
C SER A 276 -3.38 14.42 3.43
N LEU A 277 -2.80 14.01 4.56
CA LEU A 277 -2.68 12.60 4.93
C LEU A 277 -4.06 11.96 5.20
N GLY A 278 -4.97 12.67 5.87
CA GLY A 278 -6.33 12.21 6.12
C GLY A 278 -7.12 11.97 4.84
N ALA A 279 -6.94 12.83 3.84
CA ALA A 279 -7.53 12.68 2.52
C ALA A 279 -7.07 11.38 1.84
N GLU A 280 -5.80 11.00 1.97
CA GLU A 280 -5.29 9.72 1.48
C GLU A 280 -5.88 8.53 2.25
N LEU A 281 -5.99 8.66 3.57
CA LEU A 281 -6.48 7.59 4.42
C LEU A 281 -7.94 7.23 4.16
N LEU A 282 -8.79 8.11 3.62
CA LEU A 282 -10.21 7.82 3.35
C LEU A 282 -10.46 6.49 2.62
N GLY A 283 -9.57 6.10 1.69
CA GLY A 283 -9.66 4.85 0.93
C GLY A 283 -9.28 3.56 1.68
N ARG A 284 -8.82 3.67 2.94
CA ARG A 284 -8.19 2.59 3.72
C ARG A 284 -7.00 1.94 3.01
N PRO A 285 -6.00 2.73 2.54
CA PRO A 285 -4.80 2.14 1.98
C PRO A 285 -4.04 1.36 3.06
N CYS A 286 -3.46 0.22 2.68
CA CYS A 286 -2.58 -0.56 3.54
C CYS A 286 -1.09 -0.20 3.32
N MET A 287 -0.75 0.53 2.26
CA MET A 287 0.59 1.07 2.04
C MET A 287 0.54 2.58 1.73
N LEU A 288 1.34 3.37 2.44
CA LEU A 288 1.43 4.82 2.31
C LEU A 288 2.81 5.22 1.81
N PHE A 289 2.84 5.99 0.74
CA PHE A 289 4.04 6.65 0.23
C PHE A 289 3.98 8.13 0.57
N ILE A 290 5.01 8.66 1.21
CA ILE A 290 5.05 10.03 1.73
C ILE A 290 6.29 10.73 1.18
N ASP A 291 6.10 11.64 0.23
CA ASP A 291 7.18 12.35 -0.46
C ASP A 291 7.43 13.70 0.22
N GLU A 292 8.40 13.78 1.13
CA GLU A 292 8.84 15.01 1.79
C GLU A 292 7.72 15.81 2.48
N ALA A 293 6.67 15.14 2.94
CA ALA A 293 5.49 15.80 3.51
C ALA A 293 5.77 16.49 4.87
N THR A 294 6.94 16.29 5.47
CA THR A 294 7.39 17.01 6.68
C THR A 294 8.25 18.23 6.39
N SER A 295 8.60 18.49 5.13
CA SER A 295 9.47 19.60 4.74
C SER A 295 8.82 20.95 5.07
N GLY A 296 9.62 21.87 5.63
CA GLY A 296 9.19 23.22 6.01
C GLY A 296 8.41 23.31 7.32
N LEU A 297 8.28 22.21 8.07
CA LEU A 297 7.72 22.21 9.42
C LEU A 297 8.79 22.52 10.47
N ASP A 298 8.37 23.07 11.61
CA ASP A 298 9.25 23.16 12.78
C ASP A 298 9.57 21.75 13.33
N ALA A 299 10.72 21.61 14.00
CA ALA A 299 11.21 20.32 14.51
C ALA A 299 10.19 19.59 15.41
N GLY A 300 9.41 20.34 16.20
CA GLY A 300 8.40 19.76 17.08
C GLY A 300 7.22 19.18 16.30
N THR A 301 6.75 19.89 15.29
CA THR A 301 5.68 19.41 14.39
C THR A 301 6.14 18.23 13.55
N GLU A 302 7.37 18.24 13.05
CA GLU A 302 7.93 17.12 12.31
C GLU A 302 8.04 15.86 13.17
N ALA A 303 8.52 15.96 14.41
CA ALA A 303 8.57 14.83 15.33
C ALA A 303 7.16 14.25 15.59
N ARG A 304 6.13 15.11 15.68
CA ARG A 304 4.73 14.65 15.80
C ARG A 304 4.24 13.92 14.55
N MET A 305 4.64 14.35 13.35
CA MET A 305 4.31 13.66 12.11
C MET A 305 4.98 12.30 12.02
N MET A 306 6.26 12.20 12.40
CA MET A 306 6.98 10.93 12.42
C MET A 306 6.38 9.92 13.41
N ARG A 307 5.91 10.39 14.58
CA ARG A 307 5.15 9.55 15.52
C ARG A 307 3.79 9.12 14.97
N LEU A 308 3.14 9.98 14.18
CA LEU A 308 1.89 9.61 13.50
C LEU A 308 2.14 8.52 12.47
N PHE A 309 3.21 8.62 11.67
CA PHE A 309 3.58 7.57 10.71
C PHE A 309 3.92 6.25 11.41
N ARG A 310 4.66 6.31 12.52
CA ARG A 310 4.92 5.13 13.36
C ARG A 310 3.62 4.49 13.85
N ARG A 311 2.69 5.29 14.37
CA ARG A 311 1.39 4.79 14.85
C ARG A 311 0.59 4.12 13.73
N LEU A 312 0.57 4.70 12.52
CA LEU A 312 -0.09 4.11 11.36
C LEU A 312 0.53 2.76 10.98
N ALA A 313 1.86 2.62 11.14
CA ALA A 313 2.57 1.37 10.94
C ALA A 313 2.27 0.32 12.01
N ASP A 314 2.20 0.73 13.28
CA ASP A 314 1.78 -0.13 14.39
C ASP A 314 0.33 -0.63 14.22
N GLU A 315 -0.53 0.14 13.54
CA GLU A 315 -1.89 -0.25 13.14
C GLU A 315 -1.93 -1.15 11.87
N GLY A 316 -0.78 -1.59 11.37
CA GLY A 316 -0.64 -2.54 10.25
C GLY A 316 -0.44 -1.91 8.86
N LYS A 317 -0.35 -0.59 8.73
CA LYS A 317 -0.12 0.08 7.43
C LYS A 317 1.36 0.18 7.13
N SER A 318 1.86 -0.32 6.01
CA SER A 318 3.24 -0.05 5.63
C SER A 318 3.41 1.42 5.23
N VAL A 319 4.49 2.06 5.68
CA VAL A 319 4.76 3.47 5.38
C VAL A 319 6.16 3.59 4.78
N ILE A 320 6.28 4.21 3.61
CA ILE A 320 7.54 4.55 2.97
C ILE A 320 7.61 6.08 2.87
N CYS A 321 8.56 6.70 3.58
CA CYS A 321 8.66 8.16 3.67
C CYS A 321 10.01 8.66 3.16
N ILE A 322 10.02 9.70 2.34
CA ILE A 322 11.22 10.50 2.07
C ILE A 322 11.23 11.67 3.05
N THR A 323 12.31 11.81 3.82
CA THR A 323 12.52 12.96 4.73
C THR A 323 13.91 13.54 4.53
N HIS A 324 14.02 14.87 4.69
CA HIS A 324 15.31 15.57 4.78
C HIS A 324 15.82 15.68 6.22
N ASN A 325 14.93 15.53 7.20
CA ASN A 325 15.32 15.54 8.60
C ASN A 325 15.57 14.12 9.10
N VAL A 326 16.81 13.89 9.50
CA VAL A 326 17.28 12.60 9.98
C VAL A 326 17.13 12.43 11.49
N ASP A 327 16.76 13.46 12.25
CA ASP A 327 16.71 13.42 13.71
C ASP A 327 15.66 12.43 14.26
N ASN A 328 14.64 12.10 13.46
CA ASN A 328 13.52 11.23 13.88
C ASN A 328 13.54 9.85 13.23
N VAL A 329 14.60 9.49 12.49
CA VAL A 329 14.64 8.23 11.72
C VAL A 329 14.72 6.99 12.60
N GLU A 330 15.08 7.13 13.87
CA GLU A 330 15.02 6.04 14.86
C GLU A 330 13.61 5.54 15.15
N SER A 331 12.58 6.32 14.78
CA SER A 331 11.18 5.86 14.83
C SER A 331 10.85 4.84 13.73
N CYS A 332 11.70 4.71 12.71
CA CYS A 332 11.49 3.81 11.58
C CYS A 332 11.92 2.39 11.95
N ASN A 333 11.21 1.39 11.42
CA ASN A 333 11.68 0.01 11.47
C ASN A 333 13.00 -0.13 10.71
N LEU A 334 13.05 0.48 9.52
CA LEU A 334 14.19 0.40 8.60
C LEU A 334 14.48 1.77 7.98
N ILE A 335 15.74 1.97 7.60
CA ILE A 335 16.14 3.03 6.69
C ILE A 335 16.70 2.41 5.41
N LEU A 336 16.42 3.06 4.29
CA LEU A 336 16.98 2.76 2.99
C LEU A 336 17.85 3.95 2.58
N MET A 337 19.13 3.73 2.35
CA MET A 337 20.07 4.77 1.92
C MET A 337 20.40 4.60 0.44
N LEU A 338 20.17 5.65 -0.35
CA LEU A 338 20.56 5.73 -1.75
C LEU A 338 21.74 6.67 -1.96
N ALA A 339 22.66 6.26 -2.84
CA ALA A 339 23.72 7.12 -3.35
C ALA A 339 23.85 6.93 -4.87
N ARG A 340 23.63 8.01 -5.63
CA ARG A 340 23.69 8.04 -7.12
C ARG A 340 22.99 6.84 -7.78
N GLY A 341 21.78 6.51 -7.33
CA GLY A 341 20.97 5.44 -7.91
C GLY A 341 21.24 4.04 -7.40
N LYS A 342 22.17 3.87 -6.44
CA LYS A 342 22.51 2.57 -5.86
C LYS A 342 22.04 2.46 -4.42
N LEU A 343 21.58 1.27 -4.05
CA LEU A 343 21.29 0.91 -2.67
C LEU A 343 22.61 0.69 -1.93
N VAL A 344 22.91 1.53 -0.95
CA VAL A 344 24.15 1.46 -0.17
C VAL A 344 23.94 0.98 1.26
N TYR A 345 22.69 0.97 1.73
CA TYR A 345 22.31 0.40 3.02
C TYR A 345 20.79 0.18 3.06
N PHE A 346 20.36 -0.94 3.63
CA PHE A 346 18.97 -1.23 3.99
C PHE A 346 18.97 -2.03 5.30
N GLY A 347 18.34 -1.50 6.34
CA GLY A 347 18.37 -2.12 7.66
C GLY A 347 17.92 -1.18 8.77
N PRO A 348 18.00 -1.62 10.04
CA PRO A 348 17.61 -0.81 11.19
C PRO A 348 18.44 0.48 11.28
N PRO A 349 17.85 1.61 11.74
CA PRO A 349 18.59 2.87 11.90
C PRO A 349 19.85 2.73 12.77
N ARG A 350 19.78 1.94 13.84
CA ARG A 350 20.88 1.79 14.82
C ARG A 350 22.13 1.13 14.25
N GLU A 351 21.94 0.15 13.37
CA GLU A 351 23.04 -0.58 12.72
C GLU A 351 23.77 0.30 11.68
N ALA A 352 23.12 1.37 11.20
CA ALA A 352 23.70 2.28 10.22
C ALA A 352 24.86 3.10 10.81
N TYR A 353 24.77 3.50 12.08
CA TYR A 353 25.84 4.24 12.77
C TYR A 353 27.16 3.46 12.73
N SER A 354 27.12 2.18 13.13
CA SER A 354 28.29 1.29 13.11
C SER A 354 28.75 0.97 11.70
N PHE A 355 27.82 0.75 10.75
CA PHE A 355 28.18 0.46 9.37
C PHE A 355 28.93 1.61 8.68
N PHE A 356 28.47 2.85 8.87
CA PHE A 356 29.08 4.04 8.27
C PHE A 356 30.23 4.62 9.12
N GLY A 357 30.33 4.25 10.40
CA GLY A 357 31.32 4.77 11.34
C GLY A 357 31.08 6.24 11.63
N VAL A 358 29.86 6.57 12.05
CA VAL A 358 29.39 7.93 12.36
C VAL A 358 28.52 7.92 13.61
N ASP A 359 28.49 9.04 14.32
CA ASP A 359 27.65 9.22 15.51
C ASP A 359 26.26 9.77 15.16
N ARG A 360 26.10 10.40 13.98
CA ARG A 360 24.84 10.96 13.50
C ARG A 360 24.55 10.50 12.07
N ILE A 361 23.27 10.27 11.78
CA ILE A 361 22.80 9.90 10.43
C ILE A 361 23.10 11.02 9.42
N SER A 362 23.11 12.29 9.84
CA SER A 362 23.46 13.44 8.99
C SER A 362 24.84 13.30 8.36
N ASP A 363 25.79 12.74 9.12
CA ASP A 363 27.21 12.67 8.75
C ASP A 363 27.44 11.55 7.71
N ILE A 364 26.45 10.66 7.50
CA ILE A 364 26.47 9.68 6.43
C ILE A 364 26.53 10.38 5.06
N TYR A 365 25.86 11.54 4.91
CA TYR A 365 25.85 12.24 3.62
C TYR A 365 27.22 12.73 3.19
N ASP A 366 28.05 13.17 4.14
CA ASP A 366 29.44 13.56 3.86
C ASP A 366 30.27 12.33 3.44
N ARG A 367 30.13 11.22 4.17
CA ARG A 367 30.78 9.93 3.85
C ARG A 367 30.40 9.38 2.47
N LEU A 368 29.16 9.61 2.03
CA LEU A 368 28.67 9.22 0.70
C LEU A 368 29.18 10.12 -0.42
N THR A 369 29.65 11.33 -0.09
CA THR A 369 30.26 12.25 -1.05
C THR A 369 31.73 11.91 -1.28
N ASP A 370 32.44 11.48 -0.22
CA ASP A 370 33.88 11.20 -0.25
C ASP A 370 34.27 9.91 -0.98
N LYS A 371 33.37 8.92 -1.04
CA LYS A 371 33.64 7.60 -1.62
C LYS A 371 32.72 7.29 -2.78
N ASP A 372 33.21 6.48 -3.72
CA ASP A 372 32.40 5.99 -4.82
C ASP A 372 31.24 5.11 -4.29
N PRO A 373 29.97 5.36 -4.69
CA PRO A 373 28.82 4.58 -4.24
C PRO A 373 28.94 3.06 -4.47
N GLU A 374 29.71 2.63 -5.47
CA GLU A 374 29.97 1.20 -5.68
C GLU A 374 30.71 0.54 -4.51
N THR A 375 31.62 1.29 -3.89
CA THR A 375 32.39 0.81 -2.74
C THR A 375 31.47 0.56 -1.55
N TRP A 376 30.51 1.48 -1.32
CA TRP A 376 29.52 1.33 -0.26
C TRP A 376 28.54 0.18 -0.56
N ARG A 377 28.08 0.05 -1.81
CA ARG A 377 27.22 -1.07 -2.24
C ARG A 377 27.90 -2.42 -1.98
N LYS A 378 29.14 -2.59 -2.43
CA LYS A 378 29.92 -3.83 -2.22
C LYS A 378 30.18 -4.08 -0.73
N LYS A 379 30.50 -3.03 0.03
CA LYS A 379 30.66 -3.15 1.49
C LYS A 379 29.38 -3.66 2.15
N PHE A 380 28.23 -3.10 1.78
CA PHE A 380 26.94 -3.52 2.31
C PHE A 380 26.60 -4.96 1.93
N GLN A 381 26.77 -5.34 0.65
CA GLN A 381 26.56 -6.71 0.17
C GLN A 381 27.39 -7.77 0.91
N ALA A 382 28.56 -7.38 1.45
CA ALA A 382 29.40 -8.27 2.24
C ALA A 382 28.98 -8.39 3.72
N THR A 383 27.94 -7.69 4.18
CA THR A 383 27.49 -7.70 5.58
C THR A 383 26.39 -8.73 5.85
N SER A 384 26.24 -9.14 7.11
CA SER A 384 25.08 -9.90 7.58
C SER A 384 23.77 -9.13 7.41
N LEU A 385 23.80 -7.79 7.47
CA LEU A 385 22.62 -6.95 7.28
C LEU A 385 22.03 -7.10 5.87
N TYR A 386 22.87 -7.17 4.83
CA TYR A 386 22.39 -7.42 3.47
C TYR A 386 21.74 -8.79 3.34
N ARG A 387 22.38 -9.82 3.92
CA ARG A 387 21.80 -11.17 3.93
C ARG A 387 20.45 -11.21 4.65
N GLU A 388 20.34 -10.55 5.80
CA GLU A 388 19.12 -10.56 6.63
C GLU A 388 17.98 -9.72 6.04
N TYR A 389 18.27 -8.49 5.61
CA TYR A 389 17.25 -7.51 5.20
C TYR A 389 17.01 -7.44 3.69
N VAL A 390 17.87 -8.05 2.86
CA VAL A 390 17.71 -8.09 1.40
C VAL A 390 17.59 -9.53 0.90
N GLU A 391 18.63 -10.35 1.02
CA GLU A 391 18.65 -11.70 0.41
C GLU A 391 17.55 -12.58 0.99
N LYS A 392 17.54 -12.78 2.32
CA LYS A 392 16.57 -13.65 3.01
C LYS A 392 15.13 -13.20 2.75
N ARG A 393 14.86 -11.89 2.78
CA ARG A 393 13.52 -11.38 2.48
C ARG A 393 13.13 -11.66 1.02
N LEU A 394 14.03 -11.50 0.06
CA LEU A 394 13.69 -11.78 -1.34
C LEU A 394 13.58 -13.28 -1.65
N GLU A 395 14.25 -14.13 -0.87
CA GLU A 395 14.12 -15.60 -0.90
C GLU A 395 12.82 -16.07 -0.25
N GLU A 396 12.30 -15.34 0.74
CA GLU A 396 10.97 -15.54 1.28
C GLU A 396 9.95 -15.20 0.18
N THR A 397 9.64 -16.17 -0.68
CA THR A 397 8.44 -16.13 -1.52
C THR A 397 7.25 -15.98 -0.55
N PRO A 398 6.24 -15.14 -0.83
CA PRO A 398 4.97 -15.20 -0.12
C PRO A 398 4.34 -16.57 -0.33
N SER A 399 4.73 -17.54 0.50
CA SER A 399 4.30 -18.93 0.56
C SER A 399 4.10 -19.64 -0.79
N ASP A 400 5.18 -20.25 -1.30
CA ASP A 400 5.10 -21.41 -2.21
C ASP A 400 4.62 -22.69 -1.50
N SER A 401 4.13 -22.61 -0.25
CA SER A 401 3.51 -23.73 0.46
C SER A 401 2.05 -23.99 0.06
N VAL A 402 1.60 -23.51 -1.12
CA VAL A 402 0.18 -23.34 -1.46
C VAL A 402 -0.28 -24.21 -2.65
N LEU A 403 0.63 -24.98 -3.29
CA LEU A 403 0.29 -25.87 -4.41
C LEU A 403 0.90 -27.29 -4.32
N SER A 404 1.27 -27.78 -3.13
CA SER A 404 1.73 -29.17 -2.94
C SER A 404 0.77 -30.00 -2.11
#